data_AF-A0AAV6ANL7-F1
#
_entry.id   AF-A0AAV6ANL7-F1
#
_cell.length_a   1.000
_cell.length_b   1.000
_cell.length_c   1.000
_cell.angle_alpha   90.00
_cell.angle_beta   90.00
_cell.angle_gamma   90.00
#
_symmetry.space_group_name_H-M   'P 1'
#
loop_
_entity.id
_entity.type
_entity.pdbx_description
1 polymer ?
#
loop_
_entity_poly.entity_id
_entity_poly.type
_entity_poly.pdbx_seq_one_letter_code
_entity_poly.pdbx_strand_id
1 'polypeptide(L)' 'LYAILNRVDHVVMGSRGASILRRHLGSVAAAVVAEAPCTVTVVRFKR' A
#
# COMPACT_ATOMS: atom_id res chain seq x y z
N LEU A 1 -3.21 -10.47 -7.99
CA LEU A 1 -4.32 -11.05 -8.80
C LEU A 1 -5.70 -10.52 -8.41
N TYR A 2 -6.05 -10.39 -7.12
CA TYR A 2 -7.38 -9.92 -6.69
C TYR A 2 -7.86 -8.63 -7.39
N ALA A 3 -7.01 -7.60 -7.48
CA ALA A 3 -7.36 -6.34 -8.14
C ALA A 3 -7.75 -6.52 -9.63
N ILE A 4 -7.04 -7.37 -10.37
CA ILE A 4 -7.34 -7.64 -11.79
C ILE A 4 -8.67 -8.36 -11.93
N LEU A 5 -8.88 -9.42 -11.13
CA LEU A 5 -10.09 -10.25 -11.21
C LEU A 5 -11.36 -9.45 -10.92
N ASN A 6 -11.25 -8.42 -10.09
CA ASN A 6 -12.37 -7.57 -9.69
C ASN A 6 -12.41 -6.25 -10.48
N ARG A 7 -11.58 -6.08 -11.51
CA ARG A 7 -11.49 -4.84 -12.32
C ARG A 7 -11.32 -3.59 -11.43
N VAL A 8 -10.42 -3.69 -10.45
CA VAL A 8 -10.11 -2.59 -9.54
C VAL A 8 -9.03 -1.72 -10.18
N ASP A 9 -9.39 -0.49 -10.49
CA ASP A 9 -8.47 0.50 -11.06
C ASP A 9 -7.68 1.28 -9.99
N HIS A 10 -8.10 1.17 -8.71
CA HIS A 10 -7.49 1.90 -7.61
C HIS A 10 -7.60 1.16 -6.26
N VAL A 11 -6.48 1.07 -5.54
CA VAL A 11 -6.41 0.47 -4.20
C VAL A 11 -6.01 1.52 -3.18
N VAL A 12 -6.83 1.70 -2.15
CA VAL A 12 -6.50 2.56 -1.00
C VAL A 12 -6.18 1.69 0.20
N MET A 13 -5.04 1.93 0.84
CA MET A 13 -4.66 1.20 2.05
C MET A 13 -3.93 2.08 3.06
N GLY A 14 -4.09 1.77 4.34
CA GLY A 14 -3.28 2.38 5.39
C GLY A 14 -1.89 1.76 5.47
N SER A 15 -0.89 2.55 5.83
CA SER A 15 0.39 2.01 6.30
C SER A 15 0.62 2.33 7.77
N ARG A 16 0.98 1.31 8.54
CA ARG A 16 1.59 1.48 9.85
C ARG A 16 3.10 1.55 9.60
N GLY A 17 3.73 2.67 9.97
CA GLY A 17 5.18 2.82 9.81
C GLY A 17 5.90 1.69 10.54
N ALA A 18 6.79 0.98 9.85
CA ALA A 18 7.58 -0.09 10.45
C ALA A 18 8.78 0.54 11.19
N SER A 19 8.53 1.03 12.41
CA SER A 19 9.51 1.59 13.35
C SER A 19 10.29 2.84 12.89
N ILE A 20 10.83 3.57 13.87
CA ILE A 20 11.40 4.94 13.78
C ILE A 20 12.56 5.10 12.78
N LEU A 21 13.20 4.00 12.35
CA LEU A 21 14.23 4.03 11.33
C LEU A 21 13.65 3.75 9.93
N ARG A 22 13.40 4.83 9.20
CA ARG A 22 13.51 4.95 7.72
C ARG A 22 12.66 4.05 6.82
N ARG A 23 11.52 3.50 7.26
CA ARG A 23 10.56 2.90 6.30
C ARG A 23 9.38 3.84 6.05
N HIS A 24 9.30 4.38 4.83
CA HIS A 24 8.17 5.19 4.40
C HIS A 24 6.87 4.39 4.29
N LEU A 25 6.96 3.06 4.15
CA LEU A 25 5.85 2.12 4.00
C LEU A 25 5.98 0.96 5.00
N GLY A 26 4.86 0.42 5.47
CA GLY A 26 4.82 -0.86 6.18
C GLY A 26 5.11 -2.03 5.23
N SER A 27 5.47 -3.21 5.74
CA SER A 27 5.84 -4.38 4.90
C SER A 27 4.79 -4.75 3.86
N VAL A 28 3.52 -4.82 4.27
CA VAL A 28 2.39 -5.11 3.36
C VAL A 28 2.22 -3.99 2.33
N ALA A 29 2.28 -2.72 2.76
CA ALA A 29 2.13 -1.59 1.85
C ALA A 29 3.26 -1.52 0.82
N ALA A 30 4.49 -1.86 1.20
CA ALA A 30 5.62 -1.92 0.28
C ALA A 30 5.44 -3.02 -0.77
N ALA A 31 5.02 -4.22 -0.36
CA ALA A 31 4.75 -5.32 -1.29
C ALA A 31 3.61 -4.98 -2.26
N VAL A 32 2.49 -4.44 -1.76
CA VAL A 32 1.35 -4.06 -2.59
C VAL A 32 1.73 -2.97 -3.60
N VAL A 33 2.45 -1.92 -3.19
CA VAL A 33 2.90 -0.86 -4.10
C VAL A 33 3.86 -1.39 -5.16
N ALA A 34 4.71 -2.36 -4.83
CA ALA A 34 5.67 -2.94 -5.76
C ALA A 34 5.02 -3.84 -6.83
N GLU A 35 3.91 -4.51 -6.49
CA GLU A 35 3.34 -5.57 -7.32
C GLU A 35 1.95 -5.22 -7.90
N ALA A 36 1.28 -4.17 -7.42
CA ALA A 36 -0.05 -3.84 -7.87
C ALA A 36 -0.06 -3.38 -9.34
N PRO A 37 -0.97 -3.93 -10.18
CA PRO A 37 -1.12 -3.52 -11.58
C PRO A 37 -1.98 -2.25 -11.74
N CYS A 38 -2.36 -1.61 -10.64
CA CYS A 38 -3.28 -0.48 -10.60
C CYS A 38 -2.73 0.58 -9.64
N THR A 39 -3.33 1.77 -9.66
CA THR A 39 -2.86 2.87 -8.81
C THR A 39 -3.11 2.54 -7.35
N VAL A 40 -2.08 2.68 -6.50
CA VAL A 40 -2.20 2.45 -5.05
C VAL A 40 -1.99 3.77 -4.31
N THR A 41 -2.95 4.16 -3.47
CA THR A 41 -2.79 5.26 -2.52
C THR A 41 -2.56 4.72 -1.12
N VAL A 42 -1.41 5.08 -0.56
CA VAL A 42 -1.05 4.72 0.82
C VAL A 42 -1.34 5.90 1.74
N VAL A 43 -2.31 5.71 2.63
CA VAL A 43 -2.66 6.69 3.65
C VAL A 43 -1.75 6.52 4.87
N ARG A 44 -1.14 7.62 5.32
CA ARG A 44 -0.33 7.67 6.55
C ARG A 44 -1.14 8.34 7.65
N PHE A 45 -1.34 7.64 8.76
CA PHE A 45 -1.90 8.23 9.96
C PHE A 45 -0.81 9.04 10.67
N LYS A 46 -1.00 10.36 10.75
CA LYS A 46 -0.36 11.17 11.80
C LYS A 46 -1.15 10.91 13.08
N ARG A 47 -0.53 10.29 14.08
CA ARG A 47 -0.93 10.60 15.46
C ARG A 47 -0.33 11.96 15.81
#